data_AF-A0A7S2LTL1-F1
#
_entry.id   AF-A0A7S2LTL1-F1
#
_cell.length_a   1.000
_cell.length_b   1.000
_cell.length_c   1.000
_cell.angle_alpha   90.00
_cell.angle_beta   90.00
_cell.angle_gamma   90.00
#
_symmetry.space_group_name_H-M   'P 1'
#
loop_
_entity.id
_entity.type
_entity.pdbx_description
1 polymer ?
#
loop_
_entity_poly.entity_id
_entity_poly.type
_entity_poly.pdbx_seq_one_letter_code
_entity_poly.pdbx_strand_id
1 'polypeptide(L)'
;GTIDIEKALTQGKKAFEPGLLAKANRGILYVDEVNLLDDHLVDVLLDSAAGGWNTVEREGISVRHPAKFILVGSGNPEEGELRPQLLDRFGMHAMIRTERDPELRVQIVE
;
A
#
# COMPACT_ATOMS: atom_id res chain seq x y z
N GLY A 1 7.57 -7.10 5.57
CA GLY A 1 7.61 -8.55 5.78
C GLY A 1 9.03 -8.90 6.10
N THR A 2 9.24 -9.81 7.04
CA THR A 2 10.55 -10.18 7.56
C THR A 2 10.82 -11.64 7.22
N ILE A 3 12.10 -12.02 7.17
CA ILE A 3 12.53 -13.40 6.99
C ILE A 3 13.33 -13.77 8.23
N ASP A 4 12.88 -14.79 8.95
CA ASP A 4 13.57 -15.32 10.13
C ASP A 4 14.55 -16.42 9.68
N ILE A 5 15.82 -16.07 9.56
CA ILE A 5 16.88 -16.99 9.11
C ILE A 5 17.09 -18.13 10.10
N GLU A 6 17.04 -17.87 11.41
CA GLU A 6 17.31 -18.90 12.42
C GLU A 6 16.30 -20.03 12.30
N LYS A 7 15.02 -19.73 12.14
CA LYS A 7 13.99 -20.74 11.86
C LYS A 7 14.13 -21.38 10.48
N ALA A 8 14.51 -20.61 9.46
CA ALA A 8 14.72 -21.16 8.11
C ALA A 8 15.84 -22.22 8.07
N LEU A 9 16.94 -21.98 8.79
CA LEU A 9 18.09 -22.89 8.87
C LEU A 9 17.83 -24.07 9.81
N THR A 10 17.18 -23.85 10.95
CA THR A 10 16.95 -24.92 11.95
C THR A 10 15.78 -25.84 11.61
N GLN A 11 14.72 -25.33 10.97
CA GLN A 11 13.50 -26.11 10.68
C GLN A 11 13.33 -26.47 9.20
N GLY A 12 14.21 -26.01 8.30
CA GLY A 12 14.12 -26.25 6.86
C GLY A 12 12.86 -25.68 6.19
N LYS A 13 12.08 -24.87 6.92
CA LYS A 13 10.87 -24.20 6.45
C LYS A 13 11.16 -22.70 6.34
N LYS A 14 10.91 -22.13 5.15
CA LYS A 14 10.99 -20.68 4.92
C LYS A 14 10.16 -19.94 5.98
N ALA A 15 10.82 -19.34 6.97
CA ALA A 15 10.15 -18.60 8.04
C ALA A 15 9.87 -17.17 7.55
N PHE A 16 9.00 -17.08 6.54
CA PHE A 16 8.50 -15.82 6.03
C PHE A 16 7.43 -15.29 6.99
N GLU A 17 7.65 -14.07 7.49
CA GLU A 17 6.67 -13.37 8.31
C GLU A 17 5.86 -12.40 7.44
N PRO A 18 4.52 -12.57 7.37
CA PRO A 18 3.68 -11.79 6.46
C PRO A 18 3.65 -10.31 6.87
N GLY A 19 4.04 -9.45 5.91
CA GLY A 19 3.94 -8.00 6.04
C GLY A 19 2.56 -7.44 5.68
N LEU A 20 2.46 -6.11 5.57
CA LEU A 20 1.22 -5.41 5.21
C LEU A 20 0.63 -5.88 3.87
N LEU A 21 1.46 -6.05 2.84
CA LEU A 21 1.00 -6.52 1.53
C LEU A 21 0.44 -7.95 1.55
N ALA A 22 1.01 -8.82 2.37
CA ALA A 22 0.48 -10.17 2.56
C ALA A 22 -0.88 -10.15 3.27
N LYS A 23 -1.03 -9.27 4.27
CA LYS A 23 -2.28 -9.07 5.01
C LYS A 23 -3.38 -8.41 4.16
N ALA A 24 -3.02 -7.51 3.26
CA ALA A 24 -3.94 -6.82 2.37
C ALA A 24 -4.45 -7.71 1.21
N ASN A 25 -3.81 -8.85 0.95
CA ASN A 25 -4.20 -9.74 -0.15
C ASN A 25 -5.69 -10.11 -0.09
N ARG A 26 -6.41 -9.88 -1.19
CA ARG A 26 -7.86 -10.00 -1.36
C ARG A 26 -8.67 -8.99 -0.55
N GLY A 27 -8.07 -7.85 -0.21
CA GLY A 27 -8.70 -6.76 0.53
C GLY A 27 -8.31 -5.39 -0.03
N ILE A 28 -8.21 -4.42 0.87
CA ILE A 28 -7.89 -3.02 0.57
C ILE A 28 -6.61 -2.65 1.32
N LEU A 29 -5.71 -1.92 0.66
CA LEU A 29 -4.58 -1.26 1.28
C LEU A 29 -4.82 0.24 1.22
N TYR A 30 -5.12 0.84 2.38
CA TYR A 30 -5.20 2.28 2.53
C TYR A 30 -3.82 2.84 2.89
N VAL A 31 -3.42 3.91 2.23
CA VAL A 31 -2.21 4.67 2.53
C VAL A 31 -2.60 6.13 2.69
N ASP A 32 -2.27 6.68 3.84
CA ASP A 32 -2.43 8.10 4.10
C ASP A 32 -1.24 8.86 3.51
N GLU A 33 -1.47 10.06 2.97
CA GLU A 33 -0.41 10.97 2.49
C GLU A 33 0.58 10.27 1.53
N VAL A 34 0.08 9.65 0.47
CA VAL A 34 0.92 8.91 -0.50
C VAL A 34 2.00 9.76 -1.16
N ASN A 35 1.81 11.08 -1.17
CA ASN A 35 2.79 12.07 -1.62
C ASN A 35 4.07 12.08 -0.77
N LEU A 36 4.00 11.67 0.50
CA LEU A 36 5.14 11.69 1.43
C LEU A 36 5.91 10.36 1.50
N LEU A 37 5.42 9.30 0.85
CA LEU A 37 6.12 8.03 0.84
C LEU A 37 7.49 8.11 0.15
N ASP A 38 8.42 7.27 0.58
CA ASP A 38 9.69 7.10 -0.12
C ASP A 38 9.49 6.47 -1.51
N ASP A 39 10.30 6.87 -2.49
CA ASP A 39 10.20 6.40 -3.89
C ASP A 39 10.16 4.87 -4.00
N HIS A 40 11.06 4.20 -3.29
CA HIS A 40 11.17 2.74 -3.32
C HIS A 40 9.93 2.02 -2.76
N LEU A 41 9.19 2.64 -1.84
CA LEU A 41 7.94 2.08 -1.31
C LEU A 41 6.82 2.25 -2.33
N VAL A 42 6.74 3.42 -2.97
CA VAL A 42 5.75 3.69 -4.02
C VAL A 42 5.84 2.65 -5.13
N ASP A 43 7.04 2.39 -5.63
CA ASP A 43 7.25 1.42 -6.71
C ASP A 43 6.78 0.01 -6.30
N VAL A 44 7.18 -0.46 -5.12
CA VAL A 44 6.77 -1.78 -4.60
C VAL A 44 5.26 -1.88 -4.42
N LEU A 45 4.61 -0.82 -3.93
CA LEU A 45 3.16 -0.78 -3.74
C LEU A 45 2.42 -0.84 -5.08
N LEU A 46 2.81 -0.01 -6.05
CA LEU A 46 2.17 0.08 -7.36
C LEU A 46 2.40 -1.20 -8.17
N ASP A 47 3.61 -1.75 -8.16
CA ASP A 47 3.92 -3.02 -8.83
C ASP A 47 3.15 -4.19 -8.21
N SER A 48 3.03 -4.23 -6.87
CA SER A 48 2.26 -5.27 -6.19
C SER A 48 0.76 -5.15 -6.47
N ALA A 49 0.22 -3.92 -6.47
CA ALA A 49 -1.19 -3.66 -6.76
C ALA A 49 -1.55 -4.02 -8.22
N ALA A 50 -0.70 -3.67 -9.18
CA ALA A 50 -0.90 -3.96 -10.60
C ALA A 50 -0.65 -5.45 -10.92
N GLY A 51 0.43 -6.03 -10.39
CA GLY A 51 0.84 -7.40 -10.67
C GLY A 51 0.11 -8.46 -9.83
N GLY A 52 -0.47 -8.08 -8.69
CA GLY A 52 -1.16 -8.98 -7.77
C GLY A 52 -0.25 -9.93 -7.01
N TRP A 53 1.06 -9.70 -7.03
CA TRP A 53 2.08 -10.49 -6.35
C TRP A 53 3.12 -9.57 -5.74
N ASN A 54 3.61 -9.92 -4.57
CA ASN A 54 4.73 -9.25 -3.93
C ASN A 54 5.91 -10.22 -3.81
N THR A 55 7.10 -9.76 -4.17
CA THR A 55 8.35 -10.50 -4.05
C THR A 55 9.21 -9.83 -2.97
N VAL A 56 9.64 -10.62 -1.99
CA VAL A 56 10.51 -10.17 -0.90
C VAL A 56 11.85 -10.85 -1.06
N GLU A 57 12.88 -10.03 -1.28
CA GLU A 57 14.26 -10.50 -1.44
C GLU A 57 15.13 -9.93 -0.31
N ARG A 58 15.63 -10.81 0.56
CA ARG A 58 16.54 -10.43 1.65
C ARG A 58 17.54 -11.54 1.90
N GLU A 59 18.80 -11.15 2.11
CA GLU A 59 19.85 -12.05 2.61
C GLU A 59 20.00 -13.33 1.76
N GLY A 60 19.87 -13.19 0.43
CA GLY A 60 19.96 -14.30 -0.53
C GLY A 60 18.72 -15.19 -0.64
N ILE A 61 17.64 -14.87 0.07
CA ILE A 61 16.36 -15.58 0.01
C ILE A 61 15.34 -14.74 -0.76
N SER A 62 14.70 -15.36 -1.75
CA SER A 62 13.57 -14.79 -2.50
C SER A 62 12.28 -15.54 -2.17
N VAL A 63 11.28 -14.80 -1.68
CA VAL A 63 9.93 -15.31 -1.37
C VAL A 63 8.91 -14.51 -2.14
N ARG A 64 7.99 -15.19 -2.81
CA ARG A 64 6.89 -14.56 -3.53
C ARG A 64 5.55 -14.99 -2.94
N HIS A 65 4.64 -14.05 -2.72
CA HIS A 65 3.31 -14.33 -2.21
C HIS A 65 2.23 -13.51 -2.94
N PRO A 66 0.96 -13.98 -2.99
CA PRO A 66 -0.14 -13.21 -3.55
C PRO A 66 -0.35 -11.89 -2.81
N ALA A 67 -0.68 -10.85 -3.56
CA ALA A 67 -0.92 -9.48 -3.06
C ALA A 67 -1.99 -8.79 -3.93
N LYS A 68 -3.13 -9.42 -4.13
CA LYS A 68 -4.23 -8.88 -4.94
C LYS A 68 -5.11 -7.97 -4.09
N PHE A 69 -4.82 -6.68 -4.04
CA PHE A 69 -5.56 -5.72 -3.22
C PHE A 69 -5.97 -4.49 -4.03
N ILE A 70 -6.98 -3.78 -3.53
CA ILE A 70 -7.33 -2.45 -4.03
C ILE A 70 -6.46 -1.44 -3.27
N LEU A 71 -5.68 -0.63 -3.99
CA LEU A 71 -4.89 0.45 -3.40
C LEU A 71 -5.74 1.72 -3.31
N VAL A 72 -5.85 2.30 -2.12
CA VAL A 72 -6.49 3.59 -1.89
C VAL A 72 -5.47 4.52 -1.26
N GLY A 73 -5.14 5.60 -1.96
CA GLY A 73 -4.25 6.65 -1.46
C GLY A 73 -5.03 7.90 -1.14
N SER A 74 -4.80 8.48 0.04
CA SER A 74 -5.12 9.90 0.29
C SER A 74 -3.87 10.75 0.03
N GLY A 75 -4.06 12.04 -0.18
CA GLY A 75 -2.95 12.99 -0.28
C GLY A 75 -3.44 14.41 -0.03
N ASN A 76 -2.61 15.19 0.63
CA ASN A 76 -2.82 16.62 0.81
C ASN A 76 -1.96 17.40 -0.20
N PRO A 77 -2.57 18.08 -1.19
CA PRO A 77 -1.82 18.89 -2.15
C PRO A 77 -0.98 20.01 -1.50
N GLU A 78 -1.32 20.44 -0.28
CA GLU A 78 -0.56 21.46 0.46
C GLU A 78 0.76 20.94 1.03
N GLU A 79 0.87 19.63 1.26
CA GLU A 79 2.05 18.99 1.85
C GLU A 79 3.01 18.43 0.79
N GLY A 80 2.57 18.36 -0.46
CA GLY A 80 3.40 17.97 -1.59
C GLY A 80 2.58 17.60 -2.81
N GLU A 81 3.17 17.82 -3.98
CA GLU A 81 2.56 17.36 -5.23
C GLU A 81 2.71 15.84 -5.38
N LEU A 82 1.68 15.22 -5.96
CA LEU A 82 1.77 13.81 -6.35
C LEU A 82 2.80 13.65 -7.47
N ARG A 83 3.75 12.73 -7.26
CA ARG A 83 4.71 12.33 -8.29
C ARG A 83 3.99 11.82 -9.55
N PRO A 84 4.47 12.15 -10.76
CA PRO A 84 3.84 11.72 -12.01
C PRO A 84 3.62 10.20 -12.12
N GLN A 85 4.50 9.38 -11.53
CA GLN A 85 4.39 7.92 -11.53
C GLN A 85 3.15 7.41 -10.78
N LEU A 86 2.75 8.12 -9.71
CA LEU A 86 1.50 7.82 -9.00
C LEU A 86 0.32 8.15 -9.90
N LEU A 87 0.31 9.35 -10.48
CA LEU A 87 -0.77 9.83 -11.34
C LEU A 87 -1.00 8.93 -12.57
N ASP A 88 0.07 8.45 -13.18
CA ASP A 88 0.00 7.57 -14.36
C ASP A 88 -0.55 6.17 -14.02
N ARG A 89 -0.33 5.70 -12.79
CA ARG A 89 -0.71 4.34 -12.37
C ARG A 89 -2.01 4.26 -11.56
N PHE A 90 -2.52 5.38 -11.05
CA PHE A 90 -3.85 5.43 -10.45
C PHE A 90 -4.92 5.46 -11.55
N GLY A 91 -5.75 4.42 -11.60
CA GLY A 91 -6.85 4.34 -12.56
C GLY A 91 -8.04 5.27 -12.25
N MET A 92 -8.12 5.81 -11.04
CA MET A 92 -9.19 6.69 -10.59
C MET A 92 -8.64 7.79 -9.67
N HIS A 93 -9.17 9.00 -9.82
CA HIS A 93 -8.85 10.14 -8.97
C HIS A 93 -10.17 10.82 -8.54
N ALA A 94 -10.30 11.10 -7.24
CA ALA A 94 -11.44 11.79 -6.66
C ALA A 94 -10.96 12.94 -5.78
N MET A 95 -11.50 14.14 -6.00
CA MET A 95 -11.24 15.29 -5.15
C MET A 95 -12.28 15.31 -4.02
N ILE A 96 -11.82 15.17 -2.78
CA ILE A 96 -12.66 15.28 -1.60
C ILE A 96 -12.61 16.73 -1.09
N ARG A 97 -13.77 17.30 -0.80
CA ARG A 97 -13.89 18.65 -0.24
C ARG A 97 -14.71 18.60 1.04
N THR A 98 -14.30 19.37 2.03
CA THR A 98 -15.07 19.53 3.26
C THR A 98 -16.36 20.30 2.96
N GLU A 99 -17.50 19.70 3.28
CA GLU A 99 -18.80 20.37 3.21
C GLU A 99 -18.82 21.58 4.16
N ARG A 100 -19.30 22.72 3.65
CA ARG A 100 -19.33 24.00 4.38
C ARG A 100 -20.73 24.42 4.75
N ASP A 101 -21.76 23.85 4.13
CA ASP A 101 -23.16 24.11 4.48
C ASP A 101 -23.47 23.51 5.87
N PRO A 102 -23.83 24.35 6.87
CA PRO A 102 -24.21 23.85 8.19
C PRO A 102 -25.36 22.83 8.17
N GLU A 103 -26.35 23.00 7.28
CA GLU A 103 -27.50 22.11 7.22
C GLU A 103 -27.10 20.72 6.74
N LEU A 104 -26.28 20.64 5.69
CA LEU A 104 -25.73 19.37 5.19
C LEU A 104 -24.76 18.74 6.20
N ARG A 105 -23.99 19.54 6.93
CA ARG A 105 -23.10 19.03 7.98
C ARG A 105 -23.84 18.38 9.13
N VAL A 106 -25.02 18.89 9.51
CA VAL A 106 -25.88 18.25 10.52
C VAL A 106 -26.29 16.85 10.05
N GLN A 107 -26.68 16.70 8.78
CA GLN A 107 -27.09 15.41 8.21
C GLN A 107 -25.97 14.35 8.18
N ILE A 108 -24.69 14.73 8.25
CA ILE A 108 -23.56 13.77 8.29
C ILE A 108 -23.41 13.14 9.68
N VAL A 109 -23.84 13.84 10.73
CA VAL A 109 -23.70 13.40 12.13
C VAL A 109 -24.95 12.67 12.63
N GLU A 110 -26.12 12.95 12.04
CA GLU A 110 -27.38 12.22 12.28
C GLU A 110 -27.36 10.79 11.72
#